data_AF-A0A1Z5L0E4-F1
#
_entry.id   AF-A0A1Z5L0E4-F1
#
_cell.length_a   1.000
_cell.length_b   1.000
_cell.length_c   1.000
_cell.angle_alpha   90.00
_cell.angle_beta   90.00
_cell.angle_gamma   90.00
#
_symmetry.space_group_name_H-M   'P 1'
#
loop_
_entity.id
_entity.type
_entity.pdbx_description
1 polymer ?
#
loop_
_entity_poly.entity_id
_entity_poly.type
_entity_poly.pdbx_seq_one_letter_code
_entity_poly.pdbx_strand_id
1 'polypeptide(L)'
;MDNGKKYEIHANITETYPSTPPVWFSETEEPSITNIVQMLTNTTGRDNQILQQVKILVRELCKVHSVSEPAELDSLDMTPAVLPPDIPNGGCSHEQQDSDDDGDTDMDEDMHIEMEEETSSTKSKEDGLSLEHHATLERLRQNQRDDYLRGSVSGSVQATDRLMKELREVYRSESYRRGVFTVDLVNDSLYEWNVKLLIVDSDSPLYNDLNLLKEKEGKDANKYHREG
;
A
#
# COMPACT_ATOMS: atom_id res chain seq x y z
N MET A 1 -38.66 -10.10 12.86
CA MET A 1 -38.20 -9.02 13.75
C MET A 1 -36.76 -8.77 13.37
N ASP A 2 -36.53 -7.89 12.39
CA ASP A 2 -35.18 -7.56 11.93
C ASP A 2 -34.55 -6.64 12.96
N ASN A 3 -33.78 -7.23 13.87
CA ASN A 3 -32.88 -6.46 14.71
C ASN A 3 -31.68 -6.13 13.81
N GLY A 4 -31.79 -5.06 13.01
CA GLY A 4 -30.76 -4.55 12.10
C GLY A 4 -29.53 -4.00 12.83
N LYS A 5 -28.96 -4.79 13.74
CA LYS A 5 -27.73 -4.51 14.44
C LYS A 5 -26.58 -4.74 13.47
N LYS A 6 -25.90 -3.66 13.11
CA LYS A 6 -24.66 -3.70 12.35
C LYS A 6 -23.51 -3.93 13.33
N TYR A 7 -22.71 -4.95 13.09
CA TYR A 7 -21.46 -5.19 13.81
C TYR A 7 -20.29 -4.82 12.91
N GLU A 8 -19.38 -4.00 13.43
CA GLU A 8 -18.15 -3.63 12.73
C GLU A 8 -17.01 -4.47 13.31
N ILE A 9 -16.40 -5.27 12.45
CA ILE A 9 -15.28 -6.16 12.80
C ILE A 9 -14.18 -5.84 11.80
N HIS A 10 -13.00 -5.54 12.34
CA HIS A 10 -11.82 -5.20 11.59
C HIS A 10 -10.77 -6.29 11.77
N ALA A 11 -9.91 -6.45 10.77
CA ALA A 11 -8.75 -7.32 10.82
C ALA A 11 -7.50 -6.56 10.42
N ASN A 12 -6.42 -6.71 11.19
CA ASN A 12 -5.11 -6.21 10.83
C ASN A 12 -4.19 -7.39 10.45
N ILE A 13 -3.57 -7.31 9.28
CA ILE A 13 -2.63 -8.32 8.81
C ILE A 13 -1.23 -7.90 9.29
N THR A 14 -0.59 -8.76 10.08
CA THR A 14 0.77 -8.51 10.58
C THR A 14 1.82 -9.06 9.61
N GLU A 15 3.05 -8.59 9.74
CA GLU A 15 4.19 -9.06 8.93
C GLU A 15 4.50 -10.54 9.08
N THR A 16 4.09 -11.11 10.22
CA THR A 16 4.26 -12.51 10.55
C THR A 16 3.18 -13.40 9.91
N TYR A 17 2.26 -12.84 9.15
CA TYR A 17 1.30 -13.62 8.37
C TYR A 17 2.00 -14.37 7.21
N PRO A 18 1.67 -15.65 6.94
CA PRO A 18 0.62 -16.47 7.57
C PRO A 18 1.09 -17.32 8.77
N SER A 19 2.33 -17.15 9.24
CA SER A 19 2.85 -17.87 10.41
C SER A 19 2.06 -17.57 11.69
N THR A 20 1.54 -16.35 11.84
CA THR A 20 0.59 -15.96 12.89
C THR A 20 -0.76 -15.55 12.29
N PRO A 21 -1.87 -15.73 13.02
CA PRO A 21 -3.19 -15.28 12.57
C PRO A 21 -3.28 -13.74 12.50
N PRO A 22 -4.14 -13.18 11.63
CA PRO A 22 -4.52 -11.77 11.66
C PRO A 22 -5.09 -11.36 13.02
N VAL A 23 -4.88 -10.10 13.39
CA VAL A 23 -5.41 -9.52 14.63
C VAL A 23 -6.81 -8.99 14.35
N TRP A 24 -7.82 -9.65 14.90
CA TRP A 24 -9.23 -9.25 14.75
C TRP A 24 -9.66 -8.34 15.91
N PHE A 25 -10.52 -7.36 15.64
CA PHE A 25 -11.09 -6.48 16.65
C PHE A 25 -12.52 -6.06 16.30
N SER A 26 -13.35 -5.87 17.32
CA SER A 26 -14.70 -5.29 17.19
C SER A 26 -14.90 -4.23 18.27
N GLU A 27 -15.61 -3.16 17.93
CA GLU A 27 -16.00 -2.10 18.89
C GLU A 27 -17.23 -2.50 19.72
N THR A 28 -17.80 -3.68 19.47
CA THR A 28 -19.00 -4.15 20.15
C THR A 28 -18.65 -4.80 21.49
N GLU A 29 -19.33 -4.40 22.56
CA GLU A 29 -19.21 -5.03 23.89
C GLU A 29 -20.00 -6.34 24.02
N GLU A 30 -20.50 -6.91 22.92
CA GLU A 30 -21.28 -8.14 22.97
C GLU A 30 -20.35 -9.33 23.28
N PRO A 31 -20.63 -10.12 24.33
CA PRO A 31 -19.78 -11.25 24.71
C PRO A 31 -19.64 -12.30 23.62
N SER A 32 -20.68 -12.46 22.78
CA SER A 32 -20.68 -13.40 21.66
C SER A 32 -19.62 -13.01 20.62
N ILE A 33 -19.61 -11.75 20.17
CA ILE A 33 -18.66 -11.21 19.19
C ILE A 33 -17.24 -11.21 19.75
N THR A 34 -17.07 -10.81 21.01
CA THR A 34 -15.77 -10.81 21.69
C THR A 34 -15.16 -12.21 21.73
N ASN A 35 -15.96 -13.23 22.04
CA ASN A 35 -15.50 -14.63 22.04
C ASN A 35 -15.08 -15.12 20.65
N ILE A 36 -15.80 -14.72 19.59
CA ILE A 36 -15.46 -15.08 18.21
C ILE A 36 -14.13 -14.44 17.80
N VAL A 37 -13.96 -13.14 18.06
CA VAL A 37 -12.71 -12.41 17.78
C VAL A 37 -11.52 -13.02 18.53
N GLN A 38 -11.71 -13.39 19.81
CA GLN A 38 -10.69 -14.07 20.60
C GLN A 38 -10.32 -15.44 20.00
N MET A 39 -11.31 -16.19 19.50
CA MET A 39 -11.07 -17.48 18.86
C MET A 39 -10.19 -17.34 17.61
N LEU A 40 -10.49 -16.37 16.74
CA LEU A 40 -9.75 -16.09 15.50
C LEU A 40 -8.29 -15.72 15.75
N THR A 41 -8.01 -15.06 16.87
CA THR A 41 -6.64 -14.69 17.28
C THR A 41 -5.80 -15.90 17.74
N ASN A 42 -6.44 -17.04 18.04
CA ASN A 42 -5.79 -18.26 18.53
C ASN A 42 -5.71 -19.38 17.48
N THR A 43 -6.04 -19.10 16.21
CA THR A 43 -5.91 -20.11 15.14
C THR A 43 -4.45 -20.37 14.78
N THR A 44 -4.20 -21.51 14.12
CA THR A 44 -2.85 -21.92 13.70
C THR A 44 -2.86 -22.59 12.33
N GLY A 45 -1.73 -22.56 11.62
CA GLY A 45 -1.55 -23.29 10.36
C GLY A 45 -2.44 -22.76 9.24
N ARG A 46 -3.21 -23.64 8.59
CA ARG A 46 -4.11 -23.23 7.48
C ARG A 46 -5.23 -22.31 7.93
N ASP A 47 -5.62 -22.40 9.20
CA ASP A 47 -6.65 -21.53 9.79
C ASP A 47 -6.16 -20.11 10.05
N ASN A 48 -4.86 -19.83 9.82
CA ASN A 48 -4.37 -18.46 9.81
C ASN A 48 -4.72 -17.73 8.52
N GLN A 49 -4.96 -18.46 7.41
CA GLN A 49 -5.22 -17.84 6.12
C GLN A 49 -6.49 -16.98 6.20
N ILE A 50 -6.45 -15.78 5.62
CA ILE A 50 -7.54 -14.81 5.72
C ILE A 50 -8.88 -15.40 5.25
N LEU A 51 -8.86 -16.20 4.19
CA LEU A 51 -10.05 -16.84 3.66
C LEU A 51 -10.65 -17.84 4.66
N GLN A 52 -9.80 -18.64 5.29
CA GLN A 52 -10.19 -19.61 6.30
C GLN A 52 -10.65 -18.92 7.60
N GLN A 53 -9.97 -17.86 8.03
CA GLN A 53 -10.38 -16.98 9.13
C GLN A 53 -11.78 -16.38 8.89
N VAL A 54 -12.03 -15.84 7.69
CA VAL A 54 -13.33 -15.27 7.31
C VAL A 54 -14.41 -16.35 7.32
N LYS A 55 -14.11 -17.58 6.85
CA LYS A 55 -15.06 -18.70 6.96
C LYS A 55 -15.42 -19.00 8.40
N ILE A 56 -14.42 -19.09 9.28
CA ILE A 56 -14.63 -19.34 10.71
C ILE A 56 -15.48 -18.21 11.31
N LEU A 57 -15.14 -16.95 11.03
CA LEU A 57 -15.88 -15.78 11.51
C LEU A 57 -17.36 -15.84 11.11
N VAL A 58 -17.65 -16.03 9.82
CA VAL A 58 -19.03 -16.07 9.31
C VAL A 58 -19.80 -17.25 9.89
N ARG A 59 -19.19 -18.44 9.96
CA ARG A 59 -19.82 -19.63 10.57
C ARG A 59 -20.21 -19.39 12.03
N GLU A 60 -19.30 -18.82 12.82
CA GLU A 60 -19.57 -18.54 14.23
C GLU A 60 -20.62 -17.44 14.42
N LEU A 61 -20.61 -16.39 13.59
CA LEU A 61 -21.65 -15.37 13.59
C LEU A 61 -23.03 -15.95 13.22
N CYS A 62 -23.10 -16.81 12.21
CA CYS A 62 -24.34 -17.50 11.83
C CYS A 62 -24.89 -18.36 12.98
N LYS A 63 -24.02 -19.08 13.69
CA LYS A 63 -24.42 -19.87 14.88
C LYS A 63 -24.98 -18.99 15.99
N VAL A 64 -24.28 -17.92 16.35
CA VAL A 64 -24.71 -16.97 17.39
C VAL A 64 -26.05 -16.32 17.04
N HIS A 65 -26.24 -15.91 15.78
CA HIS A 65 -27.45 -15.25 15.33
C HIS A 65 -28.55 -16.22 14.88
N SER A 66 -28.35 -17.53 14.98
CA SER A 66 -29.30 -18.58 14.54
C SER A 66 -29.74 -18.43 13.08
N VAL A 67 -28.81 -18.01 12.22
CA VAL A 67 -29.02 -17.85 10.78
C VAL A 67 -28.44 -19.07 10.05
N SER A 68 -29.12 -19.52 8.98
CA SER A 68 -28.62 -20.62 8.14
C SER A 68 -27.26 -20.27 7.54
N GLU A 69 -26.32 -21.22 7.60
CA GLU A 69 -24.99 -21.07 7.03
C GLU A 69 -25.08 -20.86 5.50
N PRO A 70 -24.46 -19.80 4.95
CA PRO A 70 -24.40 -19.58 3.51
C PRO A 70 -23.66 -20.72 2.79
N ALA A 71 -24.29 -21.38 1.82
CA ALA A 71 -23.68 -22.46 1.02
C ALA A 71 -22.48 -21.96 0.18
N GLU A 72 -22.37 -20.65 0.00
CA GLU A 72 -21.24 -19.97 -0.63
C GLU A 72 -19.93 -20.12 0.17
N LEU A 73 -20.00 -20.38 1.49
CA LEU A 73 -18.80 -20.59 2.31
C LEU A 73 -18.03 -21.84 1.91
N ASP A 74 -18.73 -22.87 1.44
CA ASP A 74 -18.11 -24.13 1.01
C ASP A 74 -17.52 -24.02 -0.40
N SER A 75 -18.07 -23.16 -1.26
CA SER A 75 -17.53 -22.94 -2.61
C SER A 75 -16.27 -22.08 -2.63
N LEU A 76 -16.03 -21.27 -1.58
CA LEU A 76 -14.81 -20.46 -1.43
C LEU A 76 -13.52 -21.30 -1.34
N ASP A 77 -13.57 -22.62 -1.12
CA ASP A 77 -12.38 -23.49 -1.17
C ASP A 77 -11.85 -23.71 -2.60
N MET A 78 -12.60 -23.32 -3.63
CA MET A 78 -12.20 -23.41 -5.04
C MET A 78 -11.37 -22.21 -5.50
N THR A 79 -10.24 -21.97 -4.85
CA THR A 79 -9.07 -21.47 -5.58
C THR A 79 -8.07 -22.61 -5.64
N PRO A 80 -8.02 -23.39 -6.75
CA PRO A 80 -6.83 -24.17 -7.01
C PRO A 80 -5.70 -23.16 -7.10
N ALA A 81 -4.75 -23.24 -6.18
CA ALA A 81 -3.43 -22.70 -6.44
C ALA A 81 -3.01 -23.27 -7.80
N VAL A 82 -2.98 -22.42 -8.82
CA VAL A 82 -2.34 -22.74 -10.10
C VAL A 82 -0.85 -22.80 -9.80
N LEU A 83 -0.45 -23.90 -9.18
CA LEU A 83 0.91 -24.38 -9.23
C LEU A 83 1.07 -24.90 -10.66
N PRO A 84 2.05 -24.40 -11.44
CA PRO A 84 2.42 -25.05 -12.68
C PRO A 84 2.75 -26.52 -12.38
N PRO A 85 2.11 -27.50 -13.05
CA PRO A 85 2.48 -28.89 -12.92
C PRO A 85 3.75 -29.10 -13.73
N ASP A 86 4.86 -29.32 -13.05
CA ASP A 86 5.94 -30.25 -13.41
C ASP A 86 7.22 -29.83 -12.68
N ILE A 87 7.57 -30.54 -11.61
CA ILE A 87 8.90 -31.12 -11.36
C ILE A 87 8.74 -32.13 -10.20
N PRO A 88 9.28 -33.36 -10.32
CA PRO A 88 9.03 -34.42 -9.36
C PRO A 88 9.85 -34.25 -8.08
N ASN A 89 9.21 -34.58 -6.97
CA ASN A 89 9.74 -34.86 -5.63
C ASN A 89 11.18 -35.43 -5.60
N GLY A 90 12.09 -34.77 -4.86
CA GLY A 90 13.36 -35.38 -4.48
C GLY A 90 14.36 -34.45 -3.80
N GLY A 91 14.54 -34.63 -2.49
CA GLY A 91 15.87 -34.60 -1.88
C GLY A 91 16.45 -33.23 -1.50
N CYS A 92 16.52 -33.00 -0.18
CA CYS A 92 17.49 -32.13 0.46
C CYS A 92 18.91 -32.38 -0.09
N SER A 93 19.62 -31.32 -0.52
CA SER A 93 21.08 -31.22 -0.42
C SER A 93 21.51 -29.76 -0.48
N HIS A 94 22.43 -29.47 0.43
CA HIS A 94 22.99 -28.19 0.80
C HIS A 94 24.24 -27.96 -0.06
N GLU A 95 24.25 -26.96 -0.94
CA GLU A 95 25.48 -26.55 -1.64
C GLU A 95 25.56 -25.02 -1.70
N GLN A 96 26.58 -24.52 -1.01
CA GLN A 96 27.09 -23.14 -1.01
C GLN A 96 27.80 -22.83 -2.33
N GLN A 97 27.56 -21.65 -2.90
CA GLN A 97 28.54 -20.71 -3.51
C GLN A 97 27.75 -19.53 -4.09
N ASP A 98 27.97 -18.32 -3.56
CA ASP A 98 28.78 -17.23 -4.18
C ASP A 98 28.18 -16.76 -5.52
N SER A 99 27.97 -15.50 -5.82
CA SER A 99 28.15 -14.19 -5.18
C SER A 99 27.78 -13.25 -6.33
N ASP A 100 26.83 -12.33 -6.15
CA ASP A 100 26.73 -11.07 -6.92
C ASP A 100 25.78 -10.16 -6.14
N ASP A 101 26.41 -9.51 -5.16
CA ASP A 101 25.93 -8.37 -4.39
C ASP A 101 25.96 -7.14 -5.31
N ASP A 102 24.80 -6.58 -5.60
CA ASP A 102 24.68 -5.25 -6.18
C ASP A 102 23.41 -4.57 -5.68
N GLY A 103 23.59 -3.48 -4.93
CA GLY A 103 22.67 -2.36 -4.98
C GLY A 103 21.81 -2.07 -3.74
N ASP A 104 22.40 -1.28 -2.85
CA ASP A 104 21.75 -0.17 -2.14
C ASP A 104 21.12 -0.45 -0.76
N THR A 105 22.00 -0.60 0.23
CA THR A 105 21.66 -0.37 1.65
C THR A 105 21.79 1.14 1.92
N ASP A 106 20.69 1.87 1.70
CA ASP A 106 20.53 3.29 2.02
C ASP A 106 20.30 3.50 3.54
N MET A 107 21.05 2.76 4.37
CA MET A 107 21.20 3.00 5.81
C MET A 107 22.66 3.36 6.03
N ASP A 108 22.98 4.65 6.03
CA ASP A 108 24.07 5.29 6.80
C ASP A 108 24.50 6.64 6.17
N GLU A 109 23.70 7.69 6.34
CA GLU A 109 24.12 9.11 6.26
C GLU A 109 22.94 9.95 6.79
N ASP A 110 23.00 10.85 7.76
CA ASP A 110 24.08 11.47 8.50
C ASP A 110 23.45 12.15 9.73
N MET A 111 24.20 12.12 10.83
CA MET A 111 23.91 12.85 12.05
C MET A 111 24.39 14.30 11.82
N HIS A 112 23.56 15.13 11.18
CA HIS A 112 23.88 16.54 10.92
C HIS A 112 24.16 17.29 12.24
N ILE A 113 25.42 17.32 12.65
CA ILE A 113 25.97 18.32 13.55
C ILE A 113 26.37 19.49 12.65
N GLU A 114 25.66 20.61 12.80
CA GLU A 114 25.92 21.87 12.09
C GLU A 114 27.40 22.27 12.19
N MET A 115 28.13 22.19 11.09
CA MET A 115 29.38 22.92 10.90
C MET A 115 29.39 23.51 9.49
N GLU A 116 29.26 24.82 9.43
CA GLU A 116 29.34 25.62 8.21
C GLU A 116 30.67 25.36 7.49
N GLU A 117 30.66 24.77 6.29
CA GLU A 117 31.66 25.10 5.27
C GLU A 117 31.22 24.67 3.87
N GLU A 118 31.52 25.52 2.89
CA GLU A 118 31.20 25.38 1.48
C GLU A 118 31.85 24.14 0.83
N THR A 119 31.22 23.68 -0.25
CA THR A 119 31.70 22.75 -1.30
C THR A 119 31.48 21.24 -1.08
N SER A 120 30.57 20.66 -1.89
CA SER A 120 30.91 19.57 -2.81
C SER A 120 29.67 19.06 -3.56
N SER A 121 29.49 19.62 -4.75
CA SER A 121 28.52 19.19 -5.75
C SER A 121 29.00 17.91 -6.46
N THR A 122 28.86 16.72 -5.89
CA THR A 122 29.14 15.46 -6.65
C THR A 122 28.47 14.22 -6.04
N LYS A 123 27.20 13.93 -6.39
CA LYS A 123 26.68 12.55 -6.51
C LYS A 123 25.25 12.42 -7.10
N SER A 124 24.84 13.31 -8.02
CA SER A 124 23.48 13.28 -8.61
C SER A 124 23.52 12.97 -10.11
N LYS A 125 24.03 11.81 -10.50
CA LYS A 125 24.06 11.39 -11.91
C LYS A 125 23.76 9.90 -12.11
N GLU A 126 22.70 9.38 -11.49
CA GLU A 126 22.12 8.13 -12.00
C GLU A 126 20.63 7.90 -11.70
N ASP A 127 19.91 8.84 -11.09
CA ASP A 127 18.57 8.50 -10.60
C ASP A 127 17.42 8.77 -11.60
N GLY A 128 17.70 9.48 -12.70
CA GLY A 128 16.68 9.84 -13.70
C GLY A 128 15.55 10.73 -13.16
N LEU A 129 15.71 11.24 -11.94
CA LEU A 129 14.76 12.08 -11.20
C LEU A 129 15.13 13.56 -11.34
N SER A 130 14.14 14.43 -11.53
CA SER A 130 14.34 15.88 -11.56
C SER A 130 14.81 16.39 -10.19
N LEU A 131 15.63 17.45 -10.20
CA LEU A 131 16.16 18.10 -9.00
C LEU A 131 15.05 18.58 -8.05
N GLU A 132 13.90 18.98 -8.60
CA GLU A 132 12.70 19.37 -7.86
C GLU A 132 12.04 18.21 -7.11
N HIS A 133 11.98 17.02 -7.74
CA HIS A 133 11.42 15.82 -7.12
C HIS A 133 12.33 15.31 -5.99
N HIS A 134 13.64 15.42 -6.17
CA HIS A 134 14.61 15.11 -5.13
C HIS A 134 14.43 16.04 -3.91
N ALA A 135 14.30 17.35 -4.14
CA ALA A 135 14.05 18.32 -3.07
C ALA A 135 12.72 18.05 -2.33
N THR A 136 11.70 17.58 -3.05
CA THR A 136 10.41 17.23 -2.45
C THR A 136 10.51 15.97 -1.57
N LEU A 137 11.19 14.93 -2.04
CA LEU A 137 11.43 13.72 -1.25
C LEU A 137 12.25 14.02 0.02
N GLU A 138 13.25 14.89 -0.08
CA GLU A 138 14.07 15.29 1.08
C GLU A 138 13.27 16.08 2.11
N ARG A 139 12.43 17.02 1.64
CA ARG A 139 11.53 17.78 2.52
C ARG A 139 10.57 16.87 3.28
N LEU A 140 10.02 15.86 2.62
CA LEU A 140 9.12 14.89 3.26
C LEU A 140 9.83 14.04 4.31
N ARG A 141 11.08 13.63 4.04
CA ARG A 141 11.90 12.91 5.03
C ARG A 141 12.22 13.76 6.25
N GLN A 142 12.54 15.04 6.04
CA GLN A 142 12.75 15.97 7.14
C GLN A 142 11.47 16.18 7.96
N ASN A 143 10.33 16.39 7.30
CA ASN A 143 9.04 16.53 7.98
C ASN A 143 8.68 15.28 8.80
N GLN A 144 8.92 14.09 8.23
CA GLN A 144 8.71 12.83 8.95
C GLN A 144 9.56 12.78 10.22
N ARG A 145 10.86 13.12 10.16
CA ARG A 145 11.74 13.18 11.34
C ARG A 145 11.21 14.18 12.38
N ASP A 146 10.80 15.36 11.94
CA ASP A 146 10.27 16.41 12.82
C ASP A 146 8.97 15.96 13.52
N ASP A 147 8.08 15.26 12.81
CA ASP A 147 6.83 14.72 13.34
C ASP A 147 7.07 13.61 14.37
N TYR A 148 8.08 12.76 14.14
CA TYR A 148 8.55 11.79 15.14
C TYR A 148 9.04 12.47 16.42
N LEU A 149 9.84 13.53 16.29
CA LEU A 149 10.32 14.29 17.45
C LEU A 149 9.17 15.02 18.17
N ARG A 150 8.16 15.49 17.44
CA ARG A 150 6.98 16.20 17.98
C ARG A 150 5.91 15.25 18.52
N GLY A 151 6.04 13.94 18.33
CA GLY A 151 5.04 12.95 18.72
C GLY A 151 3.72 13.07 17.95
N SER A 152 3.71 13.77 16.81
CA SER A 152 2.52 13.99 15.96
C SER A 152 2.52 13.05 14.75
N VAL A 153 3.12 11.87 14.91
CA VAL A 153 3.30 10.89 13.84
C VAL A 153 1.96 10.51 13.21
N SER A 154 1.84 10.77 11.92
CA SER A 154 0.69 10.33 11.14
C SER A 154 1.02 8.94 10.56
N GLY A 155 0.22 7.93 10.94
CA GLY A 155 0.35 6.56 10.43
C GLY A 155 1.50 5.73 11.01
N SER A 156 1.80 4.59 10.37
CA SER A 156 2.88 3.69 10.76
C SER A 156 4.15 3.95 9.94
N VAL A 157 5.32 3.65 10.52
CA VAL A 157 6.64 3.73 9.85
C VAL A 157 6.58 3.00 8.49
N GLN A 158 6.04 1.79 8.49
CA GLN A 158 5.97 0.92 7.31
C GLN A 158 5.11 1.49 6.19
N ALA A 159 3.96 2.07 6.54
CA ALA A 159 3.10 2.72 5.57
C ALA A 159 3.81 3.93 4.97
N THR A 160 4.51 4.71 5.80
CA THR A 160 5.27 5.88 5.34
C THR A 160 6.39 5.49 4.39
N ASP A 161 7.15 4.44 4.73
CA ASP A 161 8.24 3.94 3.89
C ASP A 161 7.74 3.43 2.55
N ARG A 162 6.61 2.71 2.54
CA ARG A 162 5.97 2.27 1.31
C ARG A 162 5.54 3.46 0.45
N LEU A 163 4.90 4.46 1.03
CA LEU A 163 4.43 5.65 0.32
C LEU A 163 5.59 6.48 -0.26
N MET A 164 6.69 6.62 0.48
CA MET A 164 7.90 7.28 -0.02
C MET A 164 8.50 6.52 -1.21
N LYS A 165 8.52 5.19 -1.16
CA LYS A 165 9.02 4.37 -2.27
C LYS A 165 8.13 4.50 -3.51
N GLU A 166 6.81 4.44 -3.36
CA GLU A 166 5.85 4.62 -4.44
C GLU A 166 5.97 6.03 -5.05
N LEU A 167 6.10 7.08 -4.24
CA LEU A 167 6.24 8.44 -4.74
C LEU A 167 7.52 8.61 -5.58
N ARG A 168 8.62 8.01 -5.12
CA ARG A 168 9.88 7.96 -5.87
C ARG A 168 9.72 7.19 -7.19
N GLU A 169 9.04 6.06 -7.17
CA GLU A 169 8.77 5.24 -8.36
C GLU A 169 7.88 5.97 -9.37
N VAL A 170 6.85 6.68 -8.89
CA VAL A 170 6.00 7.56 -9.70
C VAL A 170 6.84 8.61 -10.43
N TYR A 171 7.72 9.32 -9.73
CA TYR A 171 8.59 10.33 -10.35
C TYR A 171 9.59 9.73 -11.34
N ARG A 172 10.00 8.46 -11.16
CA ARG A 172 10.87 7.75 -12.10
C ARG A 172 10.10 7.20 -13.31
N SER A 173 8.79 6.98 -13.17
CA SER A 173 7.96 6.36 -14.19
C SER A 173 7.92 7.18 -15.49
N GLU A 174 7.93 6.47 -16.63
CA GLU A 174 7.84 7.12 -17.94
C GLU A 174 6.49 7.81 -18.15
N SER A 175 5.41 7.27 -17.58
CA SER A 175 4.07 7.85 -17.66
C SER A 175 3.99 9.23 -17.00
N TYR A 176 4.65 9.40 -15.85
CA TYR A 176 4.78 10.71 -15.19
C TYR A 176 5.66 11.65 -16.02
N ARG A 177 6.81 11.16 -16.52
CA ARG A 177 7.72 11.97 -17.37
C ARG A 177 7.10 12.40 -18.70
N ARG A 178 6.22 11.57 -19.26
CA ARG A 178 5.42 11.86 -20.46
C ARG A 178 4.28 12.83 -20.16
N GLY A 179 4.01 13.15 -18.89
CA GLY A 179 2.93 14.02 -18.48
C GLY A 179 1.55 13.41 -18.69
N VAL A 180 1.42 12.08 -18.62
CA VAL A 180 0.11 11.40 -18.69
C VAL A 180 -0.73 11.79 -17.47
N PHE A 181 -0.08 11.91 -16.32
CA PHE A 181 -0.68 12.35 -15.07
C PHE A 181 0.33 13.15 -14.25
N THR A 182 -0.15 14.00 -13.34
CA THR A 182 0.65 14.70 -12.34
C THR A 182 0.19 14.32 -10.94
N VAL A 183 1.08 14.42 -9.97
CA VAL A 183 0.84 14.11 -8.56
C VAL A 183 1.29 15.29 -7.73
N ASP A 184 0.37 15.82 -6.92
CA ASP A 184 0.62 16.92 -5.98
C ASP A 184 0.26 16.45 -4.56
N LEU A 185 1.16 16.62 -3.60
CA LEU A 185 0.88 16.30 -2.19
C LEU A 185 0.09 17.43 -1.52
N VAL A 186 -0.96 17.08 -0.78
CA VAL A 186 -1.76 18.06 -0.03
C VAL A 186 -1.06 18.38 1.28
N ASN A 187 -0.71 19.65 1.49
CA ASN A 187 0.00 20.12 2.71
C ASN A 187 1.29 19.34 3.01
N ASP A 188 2.03 18.89 1.98
CA ASP A 188 3.20 18.01 2.13
C ASP A 188 2.89 16.71 2.92
N SER A 189 1.64 16.24 2.89
CA SER A 189 1.23 14.98 3.50
C SER A 189 1.49 13.80 2.56
N LEU A 190 2.28 12.83 3.03
CA LEU A 190 2.51 11.55 2.33
C LEU A 190 1.25 10.68 2.24
N TYR A 191 0.19 10.99 3.00
CA TYR A 191 -1.05 10.21 3.02
C TYR A 191 -2.16 10.77 2.14
N GLU A 192 -1.99 12.00 1.61
CA GLU A 192 -3.05 12.68 0.86
C GLU A 192 -2.50 13.26 -0.45
N TRP A 193 -2.85 12.61 -1.58
CA TRP A 193 -2.28 12.89 -2.89
C TRP A 193 -3.38 13.33 -3.87
N ASN A 194 -3.16 14.46 -4.53
CA ASN A 194 -3.95 14.89 -5.67
C ASN A 194 -3.33 14.38 -6.96
N VAL A 195 -3.96 13.38 -7.57
CA VAL A 195 -3.55 12.85 -8.88
C VAL A 195 -4.44 13.45 -9.96
N LYS A 196 -3.84 14.13 -10.93
CA LYS A 196 -4.55 14.71 -12.09
C LYS A 196 -4.17 13.93 -13.34
N LEU A 197 -5.15 13.46 -14.09
CA LEU A 197 -4.95 12.84 -15.39
C LEU A 197 -4.97 13.92 -16.48
N LEU A 198 -3.89 14.02 -17.26
CA LEU A 198 -3.77 14.99 -18.35
C LEU A 198 -4.07 14.35 -19.71
N ILE A 199 -3.64 13.09 -19.88
CA ILE A 199 -3.85 12.32 -21.10
C ILE A 199 -4.76 11.14 -20.76
N VAL A 200 -5.91 11.07 -21.43
CA VAL A 200 -6.81 9.93 -21.43
C VAL A 200 -6.92 9.37 -22.85
N ASP A 201 -7.26 8.09 -23.00
CA ASP A 201 -7.29 7.44 -24.31
C ASP A 201 -8.23 8.16 -25.29
N SER A 202 -7.73 8.46 -26.49
CA SER A 202 -8.42 9.26 -27.49
C SER A 202 -9.66 8.60 -28.09
N ASP A 203 -9.84 7.30 -27.88
CA ASP A 203 -11.02 6.52 -28.28
C ASP A 203 -12.09 6.45 -27.18
N SER A 204 -11.79 6.91 -25.96
CA SER A 204 -12.70 6.87 -24.84
C SER A 204 -13.73 8.01 -24.91
N PRO A 205 -15.02 7.75 -24.60
CA PRO A 205 -16.03 8.79 -24.45
C PRO A 205 -15.63 9.88 -23.43
N LEU A 206 -14.85 9.50 -22.41
CA LEU A 206 -14.34 10.41 -21.38
C LEU A 206 -13.37 11.47 -21.95
N TYR A 207 -12.62 11.15 -23.01
CA TYR A 207 -11.75 12.11 -23.69
C TYR A 207 -12.57 13.26 -24.30
N ASN A 208 -13.68 12.92 -24.95
CA ASN A 208 -14.58 13.90 -25.54
C ASN A 208 -15.26 14.76 -24.47
N ASP A 209 -15.73 14.15 -23.39
CA ASP A 209 -16.35 14.86 -22.27
C ASP A 209 -15.35 15.81 -21.58
N LEU A 210 -14.11 15.38 -21.36
CA LEU A 210 -13.05 16.20 -20.77
C LEU A 210 -12.65 17.35 -21.70
N ASN A 211 -12.61 17.12 -23.01
CA ASN A 211 -12.31 18.15 -24.01
C ASN A 211 -13.46 19.16 -24.14
N LEU A 212 -14.71 18.71 -24.00
CA LEU A 212 -15.90 19.57 -23.98
C LEU A 212 -15.95 20.42 -22.69
N LEU A 213 -15.58 19.84 -21.55
CA LEU A 213 -15.44 20.56 -20.28
C LEU A 213 -14.30 21.60 -20.34
N LYS A 214 -13.20 21.28 -21.04
CA LYS A 214 -12.11 22.23 -21.30
C LYS A 214 -12.58 23.45 -22.10
N GLU A 215 -13.40 23.24 -23.12
CA GLU A 215 -13.96 24.32 -23.95
C GLU A 215 -14.99 25.17 -23.18
N LYS A 216 -15.70 24.59 -22.22
CA LYS A 216 -16.82 25.24 -21.51
C LYS A 216 -16.43 25.92 -20.19
N GLU A 217 -15.41 25.44 -19.47
CA GLU A 217 -15.04 25.95 -18.13
C GLU A 217 -13.63 26.55 -18.02
N GLY A 218 -12.80 26.51 -19.07
CA GLY A 218 -11.48 27.16 -19.08
C GLY A 218 -10.50 26.64 -18.02
N LYS A 219 -10.82 25.54 -17.32
CA LYS A 219 -9.92 24.86 -16.38
C LYS A 219 -9.01 23.94 -17.17
N ASP A 220 -7.85 24.49 -17.54
CA ASP A 220 -6.73 23.74 -18.09
C ASP A 220 -6.24 22.69 -17.11
N ALA A 221 -6.55 21.42 -17.36
CA ALA A 221 -5.67 20.29 -17.01
C ALA A 221 -4.73 19.92 -18.18
N ASN A 222 -4.73 20.72 -19.26
CA ASN A 222 -3.94 20.47 -20.46
C ASN A 222 -3.25 21.74 -20.94
N LYS A 223 -2.29 22.21 -20.15
CA LYS A 223 -1.16 23.00 -20.65
C LYS A 223 0.09 22.17 -20.49
N TYR A 224 0.51 21.49 -21.54
CA TYR A 224 1.88 21.54 -22.06
C TYR A 224 1.84 21.10 -23.53
N HIS A 225 1.56 22.09 -24.40
CA HIS A 225 2.08 22.05 -25.76
C HIS A 225 3.60 22.19 -25.64
N ARG A 226 4.34 21.13 -25.96
CA ARG A 226 5.79 21.23 -26.21
C ARG A 226 5.95 21.60 -27.69
N GLU A 227 6.04 22.90 -27.97
CA GLU A 227 6.76 23.40 -29.14
C GLU A 227 8.21 23.66 -28.72
N GLY A 228 9.17 23.22 -29.54
CA GLY A 228 10.59 23.52 -29.43
C GLY A 228 11.46 22.31 -29.09
#